data_AF-A0A7G9YF22-F1
#
_entry.id   AF-A0A7G9YF22-F1
#
_cell.length_a   1.000
_cell.length_b   1.000
_cell.length_c   1.000
_cell.angle_alpha   90.00
_cell.angle_beta   90.00
_cell.angle_gamma   90.00
#
_symmetry.space_group_name_H-M   'P 1'
#
loop_
_entity.id
_entity.type
_entity.pdbx_description
1 polymer ?
#
loop_
_entity_poly.entity_id
_entity_poly.type
_entity_poly.pdbx_seq_one_letter_code
_entity_poly.pdbx_strand_id
1 'polypeptide(L)'
;MIRPVAVLVAAAALGVLAAVVCAGVGVAAGATTWDVHPGEGTPIQDAIDDAEAGDTIYVHAGTYVENLVVRKSLTLIGENRSATVIDGDGSADIIRVRADGCTIRGFTICGADDCEWAGKTLATGEVWNIGGGFALTPLQIDVDGCKVWLSFTKDGAEYDSHVLSVGDARTFTDYKNEDVPVILCYVVGVFRGVESNLVQIKYVLFGDLMSGADTGVFVEEKTGLWPITGIILDYYGNNIVTDNEISLCNCGIRLQSSDNNILTANTASDNNCGISLRGSSNNNIYYNNLINNTNYNAYDKHANQWDSGSNGNYYSNYIGTDNNTDGIGDTPHPIPGGSSIDRFPLMQSWTPPQKGDLNSDGFTTPADAAIALVIAAGGSSSCDLATFAAADVSGDECVTSLDALMILRLAAGAI
;
A
#
# COMPACT_ATOMS: atom_id res chain seq x y z
N MET A 1 -12.27 -73.32 12.51
CA MET A 1 -10.85 -73.13 12.14
C MET A 1 -10.31 -71.98 12.99
N ILE A 2 -9.95 -72.32 14.23
CA ILE A 2 -8.58 -72.26 14.79
C ILE A 2 -8.12 -70.81 15.02
N ARG A 3 -8.37 -70.33 16.25
CA ARG A 3 -7.65 -69.21 16.87
C ARG A 3 -6.24 -69.69 17.25
N PRO A 4 -5.15 -68.94 16.99
CA PRO A 4 -3.86 -69.25 17.59
C PRO A 4 -3.78 -68.68 19.00
N VAL A 5 -3.28 -69.53 19.89
CA VAL A 5 -2.98 -69.34 21.31
C VAL A 5 -1.70 -68.49 21.43
N ALA A 6 -1.73 -67.49 22.30
CA ALA A 6 -0.55 -66.73 22.70
C ALA A 6 0.38 -67.61 23.55
N VAL A 7 1.62 -67.82 23.10
CA VAL A 7 2.68 -68.42 23.90
C VAL A 7 3.39 -67.30 24.64
N LEU A 8 3.26 -67.31 25.97
CA LEU A 8 3.96 -66.45 26.90
C LEU A 8 5.38 -67.03 27.11
N VAL A 9 6.42 -66.32 26.69
CA VAL A 9 7.79 -66.55 27.18
C VAL A 9 8.24 -65.28 27.88
N ALA A 10 8.39 -65.38 29.20
CA ALA A 10 9.02 -64.37 30.03
C ALA A 10 10.54 -64.46 29.88
N ALA A 11 11.18 -63.36 29.51
CA ALA A 11 12.60 -63.13 29.75
C ALA A 11 12.78 -61.65 30.15
N ALA A 12 13.29 -61.46 31.36
CA ALA A 12 13.47 -60.17 32.00
C ALA A 12 14.61 -59.38 31.35
N ALA A 13 14.38 -58.09 31.10
CA ALA A 13 15.41 -57.07 31.05
C ALA A 13 14.80 -55.72 31.45
N LEU A 14 15.35 -55.11 32.51
CA LEU A 14 15.09 -53.74 32.92
C LEU A 14 15.40 -52.77 31.77
N GLY A 15 14.55 -51.77 31.52
CA GLY A 15 14.95 -50.61 30.74
C GLY A 15 13.82 -49.76 30.19
N VAL A 16 13.46 -48.71 30.94
CA VAL A 16 12.81 -47.46 30.49
C VAL A 16 11.38 -47.55 29.97
N LEU A 17 10.49 -46.89 30.71
CA LEU A 17 9.10 -46.61 30.37
C LEU A 17 9.06 -45.61 29.18
N ALA A 18 8.94 -46.11 27.94
CA ALA A 18 8.52 -45.29 26.81
C ALA A 18 6.99 -45.37 26.73
N ALA A 19 6.30 -44.39 27.31
CA ALA A 19 4.91 -44.16 26.99
C ALA A 19 4.85 -43.77 25.51
N VAL A 20 4.35 -44.69 24.68
CA VAL A 20 3.85 -44.34 23.34
C VAL A 20 2.60 -43.51 23.57
N VAL A 21 2.79 -42.20 23.76
CA VAL A 21 1.75 -41.24 23.46
C VAL A 21 1.62 -41.32 21.95
N CYS A 22 0.53 -41.95 21.48
CA CYS A 22 0.02 -41.66 20.15
C CYS A 22 -0.33 -40.17 20.15
N ALA A 23 0.68 -39.32 19.87
CA ALA A 23 0.42 -37.99 19.38
C ALA A 23 -0.39 -38.22 18.12
N GLY A 24 -1.68 -37.89 18.19
CA GLY A 24 -2.50 -37.75 17.01
C GLY A 24 -1.67 -36.93 16.03
N VAL A 25 -1.47 -37.46 14.83
CA VAL A 25 -1.05 -36.66 13.70
C VAL A 25 -2.17 -35.63 13.57
N GLY A 26 -1.99 -34.49 14.23
CA GLY A 26 -2.74 -33.30 13.93
C GLY A 26 -2.44 -33.04 12.48
N VAL A 27 -3.37 -33.42 11.62
CA VAL A 27 -3.43 -32.92 10.26
C VAL A 27 -3.34 -31.42 10.45
N ALA A 28 -2.25 -30.80 9.98
CA ALA A 28 -2.21 -29.35 9.87
C ALA A 28 -3.47 -28.99 9.11
N ALA A 29 -4.43 -28.35 9.78
CA ALA A 29 -5.61 -27.85 9.13
C ALA A 29 -5.09 -26.98 7.99
N GLY A 30 -5.44 -27.35 6.75
CA GLY A 30 -5.05 -26.54 5.60
C GLY A 30 -5.56 -25.13 5.84
N ALA A 31 -4.72 -24.13 5.55
CA ALA A 31 -5.12 -22.74 5.59
C ALA A 31 -6.46 -22.58 4.85
N THR A 32 -7.45 -22.03 5.53
CA THR A 32 -8.78 -21.81 4.95
C THR A 32 -8.76 -20.48 4.20
N THR A 33 -9.51 -20.41 3.11
CA THR A 33 -9.76 -19.16 2.39
C THR A 33 -11.14 -18.63 2.78
N TRP A 34 -11.19 -17.35 3.15
CA TRP A 34 -12.40 -16.60 3.46
C TRP A 34 -12.70 -15.64 2.31
N ASP A 35 -13.76 -15.92 1.56
CA ASP A 35 -14.21 -15.06 0.46
C ASP A 35 -15.08 -13.93 1.00
N VAL A 36 -14.61 -12.70 0.84
CA VAL A 36 -15.25 -11.47 1.31
C VAL A 36 -15.78 -10.68 0.12
N HIS A 37 -17.04 -10.27 0.18
CA HIS A 37 -17.69 -9.45 -0.83
C HIS A 37 -18.15 -8.11 -0.24
N PRO A 38 -18.34 -7.06 -1.06
CA PRO A 38 -18.85 -5.79 -0.59
C PRO A 38 -20.25 -5.95 0.03
N GLY A 39 -20.49 -5.26 1.13
CA GLY A 39 -21.75 -5.33 1.87
C GLY A 39 -21.82 -4.31 3.01
N GLU A 40 -22.98 -4.23 3.65
CA GLU A 40 -23.18 -3.40 4.85
C GLU A 40 -22.32 -3.90 6.02
N GLY A 41 -21.83 -2.98 6.84
CA GLY A 41 -21.02 -3.31 8.03
C GLY A 41 -19.52 -3.36 7.75
N THR A 42 -18.82 -4.30 8.38
CA THR A 42 -17.36 -4.46 8.32
C THR A 42 -16.94 -5.86 7.88
N PRO A 43 -17.34 -6.31 6.68
CA PRO A 43 -17.17 -7.69 6.24
C PRO A 43 -15.70 -8.15 6.17
N ILE A 44 -14.73 -7.27 5.92
CA ILE A 44 -13.30 -7.65 5.96
C ILE A 44 -12.85 -7.89 7.40
N GLN A 45 -13.19 -6.97 8.33
CA GLN A 45 -12.83 -7.13 9.74
C GLN A 45 -13.49 -8.38 10.36
N ASP A 46 -14.74 -8.67 10.02
CA ASP A 46 -15.45 -9.87 10.48
C ASP A 46 -14.70 -11.15 10.06
N ALA A 47 -14.24 -11.21 8.80
CA ALA A 47 -13.44 -12.34 8.30
C ALA A 47 -12.08 -12.45 9.01
N ILE A 48 -11.41 -11.33 9.29
CA ILE A 48 -10.16 -11.31 10.07
C ILE A 48 -10.37 -11.84 11.50
N ASP A 49 -11.48 -11.46 12.12
CA ASP A 49 -11.81 -11.84 13.50
C ASP A 49 -12.13 -13.33 13.61
N ASP A 50 -12.79 -13.92 12.61
CA ASP A 50 -13.16 -15.33 12.56
C ASP A 50 -12.02 -16.26 12.07
N ALA A 51 -11.10 -15.75 11.24
CA ALA A 51 -10.02 -16.56 10.66
C ALA A 51 -9.01 -17.09 11.67
N GLU A 52 -8.39 -18.23 11.39
CA GLU A 52 -7.30 -18.79 12.18
C GLU A 52 -5.93 -18.36 11.63
N ALA A 53 -4.87 -18.45 12.45
CA ALA A 53 -3.53 -18.13 11.98
C ALA A 53 -3.11 -19.05 10.80
N GLY A 54 -2.63 -18.43 9.72
CA GLY A 54 -2.28 -19.07 8.46
C GLY A 54 -3.36 -18.95 7.39
N ASP A 55 -4.58 -18.55 7.73
CA ASP A 55 -5.68 -18.40 6.78
C ASP A 55 -5.46 -17.26 5.79
N THR A 56 -6.21 -17.34 4.68
CA THR A 56 -6.26 -16.31 3.65
C THR A 56 -7.61 -15.60 3.66
N ILE A 57 -7.60 -14.27 3.71
CA ILE A 57 -8.77 -13.41 3.48
C ILE A 57 -8.70 -12.95 2.03
N TYR A 58 -9.60 -13.45 1.19
CA TYR A 58 -9.69 -13.08 -0.23
C TYR A 58 -10.85 -12.09 -0.41
N VAL A 59 -10.53 -10.86 -0.79
CA VAL A 59 -11.47 -9.75 -0.85
C VAL A 59 -11.80 -9.44 -2.31
N HIS A 60 -13.06 -9.62 -2.68
CA HIS A 60 -13.55 -9.33 -4.01
C HIS A 60 -13.60 -7.83 -4.30
N ALA A 61 -13.54 -7.49 -5.59
CA ALA A 61 -13.60 -6.11 -6.06
C ALA A 61 -14.85 -5.37 -5.54
N GLY A 62 -14.63 -4.12 -5.14
CA GLY A 62 -15.62 -3.21 -4.56
C GLY A 62 -14.99 -2.30 -3.51
N THR A 63 -15.82 -1.43 -2.94
CA THR A 63 -15.41 -0.46 -1.92
C THR A 63 -15.88 -0.90 -0.54
N TYR A 64 -14.95 -0.89 0.42
CA TYR A 64 -15.14 -1.27 1.80
C TYR A 64 -14.75 -0.08 2.67
N VAL A 65 -15.72 0.48 3.41
CA VAL A 65 -15.47 1.59 4.34
C VAL A 65 -15.14 0.98 5.70
N GLU A 66 -13.85 0.72 5.96
CA GLU A 66 -13.38 -0.06 7.11
C GLU A 66 -11.99 0.37 7.60
N ASN A 67 -11.72 0.16 8.89
CA ASN A 67 -10.39 0.21 9.47
C ASN A 67 -10.04 -1.15 10.09
N LEU A 68 -9.03 -1.81 9.53
CA LEU A 68 -8.68 -3.19 9.79
C LEU A 68 -7.61 -3.32 10.87
N VAL A 69 -7.77 -4.29 11.77
CA VAL A 69 -6.76 -4.67 12.76
C VAL A 69 -6.44 -6.16 12.66
N VAL A 70 -5.30 -6.46 12.02
CA VAL A 70 -4.83 -7.82 11.75
C VAL A 70 -4.02 -8.34 12.94
N ARG A 71 -4.62 -9.16 13.80
CA ARG A 71 -3.99 -9.66 15.05
C ARG A 71 -3.41 -11.06 14.95
N LYS A 72 -3.54 -11.71 13.80
CA LYS A 72 -3.12 -13.10 13.54
C LYS A 72 -2.27 -13.09 12.26
N SER A 73 -1.36 -14.04 12.13
CA SER A 73 -0.59 -14.24 10.89
C SER A 73 -1.57 -14.64 9.78
N LEU A 74 -1.89 -13.70 8.89
CA LEU A 74 -2.92 -13.87 7.85
C LEU A 74 -2.41 -13.38 6.49
N THR A 75 -2.98 -13.93 5.44
CA THR A 75 -2.76 -13.44 4.06
C THR A 75 -4.01 -12.69 3.58
N LEU A 76 -3.92 -11.37 3.43
CA LEU A 76 -4.98 -10.53 2.90
C LEU A 76 -4.68 -10.25 1.42
N ILE A 77 -5.62 -10.60 0.54
CA ILE A 77 -5.50 -10.46 -0.92
C ILE A 77 -6.74 -9.74 -1.44
N GLY A 78 -6.55 -8.59 -2.08
CA GLY A 78 -7.58 -7.99 -2.93
C GLY A 78 -7.57 -8.62 -4.32
N GLU A 79 -8.75 -8.88 -4.87
CA GLU A 79 -8.95 -9.49 -6.19
C GLU A 79 -8.26 -8.71 -7.30
N ASN A 80 -8.30 -7.38 -7.20
CA ASN A 80 -7.70 -6.48 -8.18
C ASN A 80 -7.27 -5.18 -7.49
N ARG A 81 -5.98 -4.84 -7.58
CA ARG A 81 -5.40 -3.64 -6.95
C ARG A 81 -6.16 -2.36 -7.27
N SER A 82 -6.69 -2.20 -8.48
CA SER A 82 -7.37 -0.98 -8.93
C SER A 82 -8.89 -0.98 -8.69
N ALA A 83 -9.46 -2.09 -8.21
CA ALA A 83 -10.91 -2.22 -8.00
C ALA A 83 -11.29 -2.72 -6.60
N THR A 84 -10.33 -3.11 -5.77
CA THR A 84 -10.56 -3.54 -4.38
C THR A 84 -10.13 -2.43 -3.45
N VAL A 85 -11.08 -1.57 -3.07
CA VAL A 85 -10.83 -0.31 -2.36
C VAL A 85 -11.15 -0.46 -0.89
N ILE A 86 -10.20 -0.16 -0.02
CA ILE A 86 -10.42 0.04 1.42
C ILE A 86 -10.38 1.55 1.68
N ASP A 87 -11.56 2.12 1.92
CA ASP A 87 -11.75 3.52 2.31
C ASP A 87 -11.66 3.60 3.83
N GLY A 88 -10.68 4.34 4.31
CA GLY A 88 -10.37 4.48 5.73
C GLY A 88 -11.18 5.56 6.45
N ASP A 89 -12.19 6.16 5.82
CA ASP A 89 -13.19 7.13 6.31
C ASP A 89 -12.68 8.40 7.04
N GLY A 90 -11.36 8.57 7.09
CA GLY A 90 -10.74 9.65 7.82
C GLY A 90 -10.71 9.47 9.34
N SER A 91 -11.09 8.31 9.90
CA SER A 91 -11.23 8.15 11.37
C SER A 91 -10.04 7.51 12.08
N ALA A 92 -9.30 6.61 11.43
CA ALA A 92 -8.20 5.86 12.03
C ALA A 92 -7.20 5.34 10.98
N ASP A 93 -6.09 4.74 11.45
CA ASP A 93 -5.21 3.95 10.57
C ASP A 93 -6.02 2.84 9.86
N ILE A 94 -5.77 2.65 8.56
CA ILE A 94 -6.65 1.86 7.70
C ILE A 94 -6.35 0.37 7.82
N ILE A 95 -5.08 -0.02 7.77
CA ILE A 95 -4.67 -1.40 8.04
C ILE A 95 -3.58 -1.40 9.10
N ARG A 96 -3.93 -1.84 10.31
CA ARG A 96 -3.00 -1.99 11.42
C ARG A 96 -2.61 -3.45 11.61
N VAL A 97 -1.36 -3.75 11.29
CA VAL A 97 -0.78 -5.09 11.44
C VAL A 97 -0.23 -5.26 12.85
N ARG A 98 -0.79 -6.23 13.57
CA ARG A 98 -0.44 -6.60 14.95
C ARG A 98 -0.04 -8.07 15.09
N ALA A 99 0.58 -8.63 14.06
CA ALA A 99 1.11 -9.98 14.06
C ALA A 99 2.30 -10.10 13.11
N ASP A 100 3.15 -11.08 13.37
CA ASP A 100 4.24 -11.44 12.47
C ASP A 100 3.73 -12.32 11.33
N GLY A 101 4.45 -12.37 10.21
CA GLY A 101 4.17 -13.31 9.14
C GLY A 101 2.88 -13.03 8.37
N CYS A 102 2.39 -11.80 8.36
CA CYS A 102 1.24 -11.40 7.56
C CYS A 102 1.67 -11.07 6.13
N THR A 103 0.77 -11.26 5.17
CA THR A 103 0.91 -10.72 3.81
C THR A 103 -0.28 -9.83 3.48
N ILE A 104 -0.04 -8.64 2.95
CA ILE A 104 -1.09 -7.71 2.48
C ILE A 104 -0.78 -7.33 1.04
N ARG A 105 -1.72 -7.62 0.12
CA ARG A 105 -1.56 -7.29 -1.30
C ARG A 105 -2.86 -7.05 -2.06
N GLY A 106 -2.77 -6.31 -3.16
CA GLY A 106 -3.84 -6.19 -4.14
C GLY A 106 -4.94 -5.21 -3.78
N PHE A 107 -4.64 -4.19 -2.97
CA PHE A 107 -5.63 -3.19 -2.52
C PHE A 107 -5.32 -1.77 -3.02
N THR A 108 -6.36 -1.00 -3.34
CA THR A 108 -6.33 0.46 -3.21
C THR A 108 -6.72 0.81 -1.78
N ILE A 109 -5.94 1.64 -1.11
CA ILE A 109 -6.11 2.04 0.28
C ILE A 109 -6.08 3.56 0.31
N CYS A 110 -7.15 4.21 0.77
CA CYS A 110 -7.17 5.66 0.82
C CYS A 110 -7.73 6.19 2.14
N GLY A 111 -7.05 7.20 2.69
CA GLY A 111 -7.33 7.74 4.02
C GLY A 111 -8.29 8.92 4.07
N ALA A 112 -8.75 9.40 2.91
CA ALA A 112 -9.77 10.44 2.84
C ALA A 112 -11.16 9.79 2.79
N ASP A 113 -12.13 10.42 3.46
CA ASP A 113 -13.56 10.17 3.23
C ASP A 113 -13.85 10.56 1.76
N ASP A 114 -14.07 9.56 0.89
CA ASP A 114 -14.27 9.66 -0.58
C ASP A 114 -12.99 9.53 -1.46
N CYS A 115 -12.62 8.28 -1.80
CA CYS A 115 -11.43 7.91 -2.58
C CYS A 115 -11.44 8.24 -4.09
N GLU A 116 -12.39 9.05 -4.58
CA GLU A 116 -12.38 9.55 -5.96
C GLU A 116 -11.36 10.70 -6.14
N TRP A 117 -10.07 10.42 -6.40
CA TRP A 117 -9.05 11.49 -6.46
C TRP A 117 -8.41 11.76 -7.83
N ALA A 118 -8.87 12.85 -8.46
CA ALA A 118 -8.11 13.68 -9.40
C ALA A 118 -8.14 15.19 -9.00
N GLY A 119 -8.35 15.48 -7.72
CA GLY A 119 -8.72 16.81 -7.22
C GLY A 119 -10.25 16.99 -7.19
N LYS A 120 -10.78 17.53 -6.10
CA LYS A 120 -12.22 17.72 -5.93
C LYS A 120 -12.64 19.01 -6.63
N THR A 121 -13.63 18.90 -7.52
CA THR A 121 -14.28 20.07 -8.12
C THR A 121 -15.56 20.32 -7.36
N LEU A 122 -15.66 21.47 -6.72
CA LEU A 122 -16.78 21.86 -5.88
C LEU A 122 -17.48 23.08 -6.47
N ALA A 123 -18.80 23.08 -6.49
CA ALA A 123 -19.54 24.31 -6.74
C ALA A 123 -19.45 25.25 -5.52
N THR A 124 -19.52 26.57 -5.73
CA THR A 124 -19.60 27.50 -4.61
C THR A 124 -20.82 27.19 -3.74
N GLY A 125 -20.61 26.97 -2.45
CA GLY A 125 -21.61 26.55 -1.46
C GLY A 125 -21.69 25.03 -1.24
N GLU A 126 -21.03 24.22 -2.06
CA GLU A 126 -20.95 22.77 -1.88
C GLU A 126 -20.01 22.41 -0.72
N VAL A 127 -20.46 21.52 0.16
CA VAL A 127 -19.68 21.07 1.31
C VAL A 127 -18.92 19.81 0.94
N TRP A 128 -17.60 19.88 0.98
CA TRP A 128 -16.73 18.73 0.90
C TRP A 128 -16.40 18.25 2.31
N ASN A 129 -17.05 17.16 2.73
CA ASN A 129 -16.62 16.43 3.93
C ASN A 129 -15.28 15.75 3.61
N ILE A 130 -14.30 15.96 4.48
CA ILE A 130 -12.93 15.47 4.31
C ILE A 130 -12.52 14.55 5.46
N GLY A 131 -13.51 13.98 6.15
CA GLY A 131 -13.33 13.00 7.20
C GLY A 131 -13.12 13.61 8.58
N GLY A 132 -13.34 12.78 9.60
CA GLY A 132 -13.19 13.17 11.01
C GLY A 132 -14.02 14.40 11.38
N GLY A 133 -15.18 14.64 10.77
CA GLY A 133 -16.05 15.80 11.04
C GLY A 133 -15.56 17.14 10.47
N PHE A 134 -14.46 17.16 9.72
CA PHE A 134 -13.98 18.37 9.06
C PHE A 134 -14.60 18.53 7.68
N ALA A 135 -14.78 19.78 7.24
CA ALA A 135 -15.24 20.05 5.88
C ALA A 135 -14.66 21.35 5.31
N LEU A 136 -14.42 21.34 3.99
CA LEU A 136 -14.09 22.51 3.19
C LEU A 136 -15.29 22.97 2.37
N THR A 137 -15.49 24.27 2.26
CA THR A 137 -16.58 24.84 1.47
C THR A 137 -16.08 26.09 0.73
N PRO A 138 -16.05 26.09 -0.61
CA PRO A 138 -15.85 27.32 -1.36
C PRO A 138 -17.09 28.18 -1.23
N LEU A 139 -17.01 29.25 -0.43
CA LEU A 139 -18.14 30.14 -0.20
C LEU A 139 -18.43 30.99 -1.44
N GLN A 140 -17.39 31.63 -1.97
CA GLN A 140 -17.49 32.58 -3.08
C GLN A 140 -16.18 32.63 -3.86
N ILE A 141 -16.25 33.17 -5.08
CA ILE A 141 -15.06 33.48 -5.88
C ILE A 141 -15.04 34.97 -6.19
N ASP A 142 -13.85 35.51 -6.48
CA ASP A 142 -13.74 36.91 -6.89
C ASP A 142 -14.30 37.13 -8.30
N VAL A 143 -14.53 38.40 -8.64
CA VAL A 143 -15.10 38.80 -9.93
C VAL A 143 -14.18 38.38 -11.08
N ASP A 144 -12.87 38.39 -10.85
CA ASP A 144 -11.87 38.07 -11.86
C ASP A 144 -11.72 36.56 -12.08
N GLY A 145 -12.24 35.71 -11.18
CA GLY A 145 -12.17 34.25 -11.29
C GLY A 145 -10.80 33.68 -10.97
N CYS A 146 -10.00 34.40 -10.19
CA CYS A 146 -8.64 34.02 -9.82
C CYS A 146 -8.48 33.77 -8.33
N LYS A 147 -9.53 34.00 -7.54
CA LYS A 147 -9.53 33.78 -6.08
C LYS A 147 -10.81 33.11 -5.61
N VAL A 148 -10.70 32.35 -4.53
CA VAL A 148 -11.80 31.70 -3.84
C VAL A 148 -11.72 32.02 -2.35
N TRP A 149 -12.87 32.33 -1.75
CA TRP A 149 -13.04 32.32 -0.30
C TRP A 149 -13.42 30.90 0.14
N LEU A 150 -12.49 30.20 0.78
CA LEU A 150 -12.71 28.89 1.39
C LEU A 150 -13.03 29.04 2.88
N SER A 151 -14.09 28.36 3.33
CA SER A 151 -14.37 28.11 4.75
C SER A 151 -13.94 26.70 5.12
N PHE A 152 -13.37 26.56 6.30
CA PHE A 152 -12.96 25.32 6.91
C PHE A 152 -13.71 25.14 8.23
N THR A 153 -14.44 24.03 8.35
CA THR A 153 -15.35 23.77 9.47
C THR A 153 -15.03 22.45 10.15
N LYS A 154 -15.44 22.31 11.42
CA LYS A 154 -15.41 21.08 12.20
C LYS A 154 -16.76 20.90 12.90
N ASP A 155 -17.42 19.76 12.68
CA ASP A 155 -18.74 19.43 13.24
C ASP A 155 -19.77 20.55 12.98
N GLY A 156 -19.67 21.20 11.81
CA GLY A 156 -20.52 22.31 11.39
C GLY A 156 -20.17 23.69 11.99
N ALA A 157 -19.19 23.78 12.88
CA ALA A 157 -18.68 25.06 13.40
C ALA A 157 -17.51 25.57 12.54
N GLU A 158 -17.52 26.86 12.18
CA GLU A 158 -16.41 27.47 11.44
C GLU A 158 -15.15 27.53 12.29
N TYR A 159 -14.08 26.96 11.75
CA TYR A 159 -12.75 26.91 12.35
C TYR A 159 -11.90 28.08 11.85
N ASP A 160 -11.88 28.30 10.53
CA ASP A 160 -11.12 29.36 9.85
C ASP A 160 -11.67 29.56 8.43
N SER A 161 -11.43 30.73 7.83
CA SER A 161 -11.71 30.97 6.42
C SER A 161 -10.67 31.91 5.78
N HIS A 162 -10.36 31.70 4.50
CA HIS A 162 -9.43 32.56 3.75
C HIS A 162 -9.86 32.80 2.33
N VAL A 163 -9.39 33.92 1.79
CA VAL A 163 -9.32 34.13 0.35
C VAL A 163 -7.98 33.61 -0.16
N LEU A 164 -8.02 32.64 -1.07
CA LEU A 164 -6.86 32.05 -1.74
C LEU A 164 -6.90 32.33 -3.23
N SER A 165 -5.73 32.59 -3.82
CA SER A 165 -5.61 32.71 -5.27
C SER A 165 -5.40 31.34 -5.90
N VAL A 166 -5.73 31.22 -7.18
CA VAL A 166 -5.35 30.04 -7.98
C VAL A 166 -3.82 29.90 -7.94
N GLY A 167 -3.37 28.70 -7.60
CA GLY A 167 -1.97 28.37 -7.40
C GLY A 167 -1.46 28.58 -5.97
N ASP A 168 -2.27 29.15 -5.07
CA ASP A 168 -1.92 29.29 -3.67
C ASP A 168 -2.21 28.00 -2.90
N ALA A 169 -1.37 27.76 -1.88
CA ALA A 169 -1.60 26.75 -0.86
C ALA A 169 -1.89 27.44 0.47
N ARG A 170 -2.77 26.87 1.28
CA ARG A 170 -2.98 27.30 2.67
C ARG A 170 -3.00 26.11 3.61
N THR A 171 -2.18 26.24 4.65
CA THR A 171 -2.31 25.44 5.86
C THR A 171 -3.32 26.11 6.79
N PHE A 172 -4.44 25.46 7.04
CA PHE A 172 -5.32 25.77 8.15
C PHE A 172 -4.71 25.17 9.42
N THR A 173 -4.65 25.94 10.50
CA THR A 173 -4.04 25.54 11.77
C THR A 173 -5.08 25.49 12.90
N ASP A 174 -4.72 24.87 14.03
CA ASP A 174 -5.62 24.77 15.16
C ASP A 174 -5.93 26.16 15.76
N TYR A 175 -7.21 26.54 15.92
CA TYR A 175 -7.56 27.83 16.55
C TYR A 175 -7.06 27.95 18.00
N LYS A 176 -6.80 26.82 18.68
CA LYS A 176 -6.22 26.81 20.03
C LYS A 176 -4.70 26.88 20.04
N ASN A 177 -4.06 26.55 18.92
CA ASN A 177 -2.61 26.50 18.79
C ASN A 177 -2.25 26.78 17.33
N GLU A 178 -2.05 28.06 17.01
CA GLU A 178 -1.82 28.56 15.64
C GLU A 178 -0.64 27.88 14.92
N ASP A 179 0.20 27.19 15.69
CA ASP A 179 1.34 26.43 15.23
C ASP A 179 0.97 25.02 14.71
N VAL A 180 -0.14 24.41 15.14
CA VAL A 180 -0.46 23.02 14.79
C VAL A 180 -1.20 22.97 13.44
N PRO A 181 -0.61 22.43 12.36
CA PRO A 181 -1.32 22.28 11.10
C PRO A 181 -2.43 21.25 11.20
N VAL A 182 -3.55 21.58 10.57
CA VAL A 182 -4.76 20.76 10.52
C VAL A 182 -4.98 20.26 9.10
N ILE A 183 -4.95 21.15 8.10
CA ILE A 183 -5.22 20.85 6.69
C ILE A 183 -4.33 21.71 5.80
N LEU A 184 -3.67 21.14 4.79
CA LEU A 184 -3.11 21.91 3.68
C LEU A 184 -4.02 21.78 2.45
N CYS A 185 -4.62 22.87 2.01
CA CYS A 185 -5.38 22.89 0.76
C CYS A 185 -4.58 23.63 -0.32
N TYR A 186 -4.71 23.18 -1.56
CA TYR A 186 -4.16 23.83 -2.74
C TYR A 186 -5.30 24.16 -3.70
N VAL A 187 -5.42 25.43 -4.09
CA VAL A 187 -6.42 25.85 -5.08
C VAL A 187 -5.82 25.66 -6.47
N VAL A 188 -6.27 24.61 -7.16
CA VAL A 188 -5.78 24.25 -8.49
C VAL A 188 -6.38 25.16 -9.55
N GLY A 189 -7.65 25.50 -9.41
CA GLY A 189 -8.37 26.27 -10.41
C GLY A 189 -9.67 26.85 -9.89
N VAL A 190 -10.07 27.97 -10.47
CA VAL A 190 -11.37 28.60 -10.26
C VAL A 190 -12.00 28.80 -11.62
N PHE A 191 -13.24 28.33 -11.78
CA PHE A 191 -13.99 28.39 -13.02
C PHE A 191 -15.26 29.19 -12.79
N ARG A 192 -15.36 30.34 -13.45
CA ARG A 192 -16.54 31.19 -13.37
C ARG A 192 -17.53 30.80 -14.46
N GLY A 193 -18.63 30.17 -14.09
CA GLY A 193 -19.69 29.76 -15.01
C GLY A 193 -20.82 30.78 -15.09
N VAL A 194 -21.75 30.52 -16.01
CA VAL A 194 -22.98 31.34 -16.16
C VAL A 194 -24.01 30.97 -15.09
N GLU A 195 -24.07 29.69 -14.73
CA GLU A 195 -25.04 29.14 -13.76
C GLU A 195 -24.40 28.80 -12.42
N SER A 196 -23.18 28.26 -12.44
CA SER A 196 -22.44 27.88 -11.24
C SER A 196 -20.97 28.26 -11.35
N ASN A 197 -20.38 28.65 -10.23
CA ASN A 197 -18.93 28.80 -10.10
C ASN A 197 -18.37 27.50 -9.53
N LEU A 198 -17.29 27.00 -10.11
CA LEU A 198 -16.61 25.78 -9.68
C LEU A 198 -15.21 26.12 -9.18
N VAL A 199 -14.76 25.38 -8.18
CA VAL A 199 -13.41 25.50 -7.60
C VAL A 199 -12.82 24.13 -7.55
N GLN A 200 -11.65 23.97 -8.16
CA GLN A 200 -10.88 22.74 -8.07
C GLN A 200 -9.87 22.87 -6.94
N ILE A 201 -9.99 22.00 -5.95
CA ILE A 201 -9.15 21.97 -4.76
C ILE A 201 -8.42 20.62 -4.73
N LYS A 202 -7.10 20.67 -4.51
CA LYS A 202 -6.31 19.49 -4.14
C LYS A 202 -6.05 19.58 -2.64
N TYR A 203 -6.37 18.53 -1.91
CA TYR A 203 -6.13 18.47 -0.48
C TYR A 203 -4.87 17.66 -0.16
N VAL A 204 -4.17 18.05 0.88
CA VAL A 204 -3.04 17.33 1.43
C VAL A 204 -3.20 17.47 2.95
N LEU A 205 -3.55 16.39 3.68
CA LEU A 205 -3.47 16.37 5.15
C LEU A 205 -2.07 16.78 5.59
N PHE A 206 -1.82 17.23 6.84
CA PHE A 206 -0.77 16.71 7.75
C PHE A 206 -0.86 17.36 9.12
N GLY A 207 -1.08 16.51 10.13
CA GLY A 207 -0.74 16.81 11.52
C GLY A 207 0.77 16.71 11.76
N ASP A 208 1.27 17.70 12.51
CA ASP A 208 2.63 17.96 13.01
C ASP A 208 3.71 18.42 11.99
N LEU A 209 3.61 19.69 11.56
CA LEU A 209 4.72 20.47 10.98
C LEU A 209 5.55 21.18 12.08
N MET A 210 5.31 20.94 13.37
CA MET A 210 5.87 21.76 14.45
C MET A 210 7.11 21.23 15.13
N SER A 211 7.63 20.11 14.69
CA SER A 211 9.05 19.87 14.89
C SER A 211 9.64 19.31 13.61
N GLY A 212 10.75 19.87 13.15
CA GLY A 212 11.59 19.28 12.10
C GLY A 212 12.15 17.89 12.46
N ALA A 213 11.55 17.21 13.43
CA ALA A 213 11.70 15.82 13.76
C ALA A 213 10.28 15.25 13.86
N ASP A 214 9.81 14.53 12.85
CA ASP A 214 8.76 13.53 13.08
C ASP A 214 9.27 12.60 14.20
N THR A 215 8.79 12.83 15.42
CA THR A 215 9.33 12.24 16.64
C THR A 215 8.95 10.78 16.79
N GLY A 216 8.03 10.26 15.97
CA GLY A 216 7.45 8.94 16.15
C GLY A 216 6.73 8.76 17.49
N VAL A 217 6.49 9.85 18.22
CA VAL A 217 5.72 9.89 19.47
C VAL A 217 4.45 10.64 19.17
N PHE A 218 3.37 9.90 18.92
CA PHE A 218 2.04 10.50 18.88
C PHE A 218 1.62 10.79 20.32
N VAL A 219 1.59 12.06 20.69
CA VAL A 219 0.90 12.47 21.91
C VAL A 219 -0.58 12.40 21.56
N GLU A 220 -1.31 11.44 22.16
CA GLU A 220 -2.76 11.19 21.98
C GLU A 220 -3.67 12.40 22.28
N GLU A 221 -3.14 13.59 22.59
CA GLU A 221 -3.92 14.70 23.08
C GLU A 221 -3.73 15.96 22.23
N LYS A 222 -4.68 16.24 21.32
CA LYS A 222 -5.56 17.43 21.39
C LYS A 222 -6.25 17.85 20.09
N THR A 223 -5.95 17.28 18.94
CA THR A 223 -6.54 17.78 17.67
C THR A 223 -7.79 17.02 17.22
N GLY A 224 -8.03 15.80 17.73
CA GLY A 224 -9.09 14.94 17.21
C GLY A 224 -8.90 14.53 15.73
N LEU A 225 -7.68 14.74 15.19
CA LEU A 225 -7.20 14.26 13.89
C LEU A 225 -6.08 13.27 14.17
N TRP A 226 -6.35 11.98 14.02
CA TRP A 226 -5.29 10.99 14.04
C TRP A 226 -4.48 11.15 12.74
N PRO A 227 -3.14 11.17 12.79
CA PRO A 227 -2.33 11.10 11.57
C PRO A 227 -2.49 9.71 10.96
N ILE A 228 -3.50 9.56 10.09
CA ILE A 228 -3.89 8.30 9.46
C ILE A 228 -2.74 7.72 8.65
N THR A 229 -2.42 6.48 8.94
CA THR A 229 -1.53 5.67 8.12
C THR A 229 -2.35 4.69 7.30
N GLY A 230 -2.04 4.54 6.01
CA GLY A 230 -2.70 3.53 5.19
C GLY A 230 -2.38 2.12 5.67
N ILE A 231 -1.10 1.78 5.76
CA ILE A 231 -0.64 0.51 6.35
C ILE A 231 0.38 0.79 7.46
N ILE A 232 0.10 0.33 8.68
CA ILE A 232 1.01 0.47 9.82
C ILE A 232 1.40 -0.90 10.40
N LEU A 233 2.71 -1.11 10.56
CA LEU A 233 3.31 -2.22 11.30
C LEU A 233 3.93 -1.65 12.58
N ASP A 234 3.48 -2.13 13.74
CA ASP A 234 3.82 -1.55 15.04
C ASP A 234 4.28 -2.63 16.02
N TYR A 235 5.60 -2.85 16.11
CA TYR A 235 6.28 -3.93 16.86
C TYR A 235 6.22 -5.34 16.26
N TYR A 236 5.98 -5.49 14.96
CA TYR A 236 5.83 -6.81 14.32
C TYR A 236 6.70 -6.96 13.07
N GLY A 237 7.28 -8.15 12.91
CA GLY A 237 8.27 -8.47 11.88
C GLY A 237 7.87 -9.60 10.95
N ASN A 238 8.72 -9.87 9.95
CA ASN A 238 8.52 -10.94 8.97
C ASN A 238 7.23 -10.79 8.13
N ASN A 239 6.74 -9.57 7.94
CA ASN A 239 5.55 -9.29 7.13
C ASN A 239 5.93 -8.92 5.70
N ILE A 240 5.01 -9.18 4.77
CA ILE A 240 5.12 -8.81 3.36
C ILE A 240 3.99 -7.83 3.02
N VAL A 241 4.35 -6.61 2.63
CA VAL A 241 3.41 -5.61 2.13
C VAL A 241 3.75 -5.37 0.67
N THR A 242 2.88 -5.80 -0.24
CA THR A 242 3.20 -5.76 -1.67
C THR A 242 2.01 -5.47 -2.56
N ASP A 243 2.22 -4.83 -3.70
CA ASP A 243 1.18 -4.60 -4.71
C ASP A 243 -0.05 -3.86 -4.16
N ASN A 244 0.18 -2.83 -3.32
CA ASN A 244 -0.88 -1.95 -2.81
C ASN A 244 -0.71 -0.54 -3.37
N GLU A 245 -1.82 0.15 -3.59
CA GLU A 245 -1.86 1.58 -3.91
C GLU A 245 -2.39 2.34 -2.70
N ILE A 246 -1.52 3.12 -2.05
CA ILE A 246 -1.86 3.85 -0.82
C ILE A 246 -1.76 5.35 -1.04
N SER A 247 -2.87 6.05 -0.81
CA SER A 247 -2.92 7.50 -1.00
C SER A 247 -3.70 8.23 0.08
N LEU A 248 -3.53 9.55 0.12
CA LEU A 248 -4.31 10.46 0.96
C LEU A 248 -4.18 10.20 2.46
N CYS A 249 -3.06 9.61 2.87
CA CYS A 249 -2.73 9.34 4.27
C CYS A 249 -1.69 10.34 4.79
N ASN A 250 -1.58 10.49 6.11
CA ASN A 250 -0.39 11.09 6.71
C ASN A 250 0.85 10.26 6.35
N CYS A 251 0.76 8.94 6.37
CA CYS A 251 1.82 8.09 5.84
C CYS A 251 1.22 6.95 5.04
N GLY A 252 1.76 6.70 3.84
CA GLY A 252 1.30 5.56 3.05
C GLY A 252 1.57 4.25 3.80
N ILE A 253 2.85 3.96 4.05
CA ILE A 253 3.27 2.78 4.82
C ILE A 253 4.21 3.21 5.94
N ARG A 254 3.89 2.84 7.19
CA ARG A 254 4.71 3.14 8.36
C ARG A 254 5.14 1.88 9.10
N LEU A 255 6.43 1.76 9.40
CA LEU A 255 6.99 0.73 10.27
C LEU A 255 7.50 1.39 11.55
N GLN A 256 6.97 0.97 12.69
CA GLN A 256 7.40 1.38 14.03
C GLN A 256 7.93 0.16 14.76
N SER A 257 9.22 0.19 15.13
CA SER A 257 9.91 -0.91 15.82
C SER A 257 9.65 -2.29 15.20
N SER A 258 9.60 -2.35 13.88
CA SER A 258 9.15 -3.50 13.09
C SER A 258 10.27 -3.96 12.16
N ASP A 259 10.89 -5.08 12.48
CA ASP A 259 12.10 -5.56 11.82
C ASP A 259 11.82 -6.71 10.83
N ASN A 260 12.70 -6.91 9.84
CA ASN A 260 12.65 -8.07 8.92
C ASN A 260 11.39 -8.14 8.04
N ASN A 261 10.83 -7.00 7.63
CA ASN A 261 9.70 -6.93 6.71
C ASN A 261 10.15 -6.68 5.25
N ILE A 262 9.29 -7.02 4.31
CA ILE A 262 9.49 -6.82 2.87
C ILE A 262 8.39 -5.90 2.33
N LEU A 263 8.79 -4.75 1.77
CA LEU A 263 7.91 -3.78 1.14
C LEU A 263 8.30 -3.66 -0.34
N THR A 264 7.50 -4.21 -1.24
CA THR A 264 7.80 -4.20 -2.68
C THR A 264 6.55 -3.94 -3.50
N ALA A 265 6.68 -3.39 -4.71
CA ALA A 265 5.54 -3.22 -5.62
C ALA A 265 4.41 -2.31 -5.10
N ASN A 266 4.64 -1.54 -4.03
CA ASN A 266 3.62 -0.62 -3.52
C ASN A 266 3.74 0.73 -4.22
N THR A 267 2.61 1.36 -4.48
CA THR A 267 2.55 2.77 -4.87
C THR A 267 2.06 3.58 -3.69
N ALA A 268 2.92 4.39 -3.08
CA ALA A 268 2.52 5.35 -2.06
C ALA A 268 2.56 6.75 -2.65
N SER A 269 1.38 7.33 -2.89
CA SER A 269 1.23 8.60 -3.58
C SER A 269 0.39 9.63 -2.83
N ASP A 270 0.70 10.91 -3.00
CA ASP A 270 -0.08 12.01 -2.42
C ASP A 270 -0.28 11.91 -0.89
N ASN A 271 0.72 11.37 -0.18
CA ASN A 271 0.78 11.29 1.29
C ASN A 271 1.76 12.36 1.86
N ASN A 272 1.95 12.41 3.19
CA ASN A 272 3.04 13.24 3.79
C ASN A 272 4.33 12.61 3.48
N CYS A 273 4.31 11.33 3.82
CA CYS A 273 5.40 10.43 3.80
C CYS A 273 4.93 9.22 3.03
N GLY A 274 5.61 8.87 1.94
CA GLY A 274 5.28 7.66 1.19
C GLY A 274 5.52 6.43 2.07
N ILE A 275 6.79 6.16 2.37
CA ILE A 275 7.21 5.08 3.27
C ILE A 275 8.08 5.63 4.40
N SER A 276 7.73 5.33 5.65
CA SER A 276 8.44 5.81 6.85
C SER A 276 8.85 4.69 7.79
N LEU A 277 10.15 4.59 8.11
CA LEU A 277 10.72 3.62 9.05
C LEU A 277 11.21 4.33 10.33
N ARG A 278 10.63 3.96 11.47
CA ARG A 278 10.88 4.53 12.79
C ARG A 278 11.31 3.40 13.73
N GLY A 279 12.56 3.43 14.22
CA GLY A 279 13.05 2.39 15.13
C GLY A 279 13.09 0.97 14.54
N SER A 280 13.06 0.85 13.21
CA SER A 280 12.88 -0.41 12.47
C SER A 280 14.13 -0.71 11.65
N SER A 281 14.63 -1.95 11.68
CA SER A 281 15.88 -2.37 11.05
C SER A 281 15.72 -3.66 10.23
N ASN A 282 16.67 -3.93 9.35
CA ASN A 282 16.71 -5.16 8.52
C ASN A 282 15.47 -5.36 7.63
N ASN A 283 14.79 -4.28 7.24
CA ASN A 283 13.71 -4.34 6.28
C ASN A 283 14.25 -4.18 4.85
N ASN A 284 13.57 -4.81 3.89
CA ASN A 284 13.89 -4.75 2.46
C ASN A 284 12.81 -3.97 1.71
N ILE A 285 13.19 -2.85 1.08
CA ILE A 285 12.28 -1.90 0.43
C ILE A 285 12.79 -1.61 -0.98
N TYR A 286 12.16 -2.15 -2.01
CA TYR A 286 12.56 -1.94 -3.41
C TYR A 286 11.36 -2.14 -4.34
N TYR A 287 11.42 -1.63 -5.57
CA TYR A 287 10.31 -1.67 -6.54
C TYR A 287 9.03 -0.95 -6.06
N ASN A 288 9.14 0.02 -5.16
CA ASN A 288 8.01 0.86 -4.77
C ASN A 288 7.99 2.16 -5.57
N ASN A 289 6.80 2.70 -5.79
CA ASN A 289 6.56 3.99 -6.41
C ASN A 289 6.21 5.02 -5.34
N LEU A 290 7.09 6.00 -5.13
CA LEU A 290 6.91 7.06 -4.13
C LEU A 290 6.66 8.37 -4.85
N ILE A 291 5.38 8.73 -4.97
CA ILE A 291 4.93 9.76 -5.92
C ILE A 291 4.25 10.92 -5.22
N ASN A 292 4.73 12.13 -5.45
CA ASN A 292 4.09 13.38 -4.98
C ASN A 292 3.79 13.40 -3.47
N ASN A 293 4.62 12.73 -2.67
CA ASN A 293 4.52 12.84 -1.21
C ASN A 293 5.17 14.15 -0.76
N THR A 294 4.47 14.88 0.12
CA THR A 294 4.73 16.31 0.31
C THR A 294 5.98 16.60 1.14
N ASN A 295 6.17 15.88 2.24
CA ASN A 295 7.32 16.10 3.13
C ASN A 295 8.46 15.16 2.75
N TYR A 296 8.17 13.86 2.60
CA TYR A 296 9.18 12.86 2.24
C TYR A 296 8.60 11.76 1.34
N ASN A 297 9.22 11.47 0.21
CA ASN A 297 8.92 10.22 -0.49
C ASN A 297 9.31 9.00 0.36
N ALA A 298 10.48 9.06 1.01
CA ALA A 298 10.98 8.05 1.94
C ALA A 298 11.62 8.69 3.16
N TYR A 299 11.50 8.04 4.32
CA TYR A 299 12.21 8.43 5.53
C TYR A 299 12.65 7.19 6.31
N ASP A 300 13.91 7.15 6.76
CA ASP A 300 14.47 6.05 7.53
C ASP A 300 15.43 6.54 8.62
N LYS A 301 15.20 6.16 9.89
CA LYS A 301 16.10 6.50 11.01
C LYS A 301 17.20 5.47 11.30
N HIS A 302 17.10 4.27 10.72
CA HIS A 302 17.91 3.12 11.12
C HIS A 302 18.48 2.40 9.88
N ALA A 303 19.04 1.20 10.07
CA ALA A 303 19.68 0.46 9.01
C ALA A 303 18.66 -0.44 8.28
N ASN A 304 18.25 -0.03 7.08
CA ASN A 304 17.40 -0.82 6.19
C ASN A 304 17.94 -0.80 4.76
N GLN A 305 17.48 -1.74 3.96
CA GLN A 305 17.91 -1.91 2.59
C GLN A 305 16.85 -1.32 1.65
N TRP A 306 17.19 -0.22 0.96
CA TRP A 306 16.30 0.51 0.04
C TRP A 306 16.50 0.12 -1.44
N ASP A 307 17.21 -0.97 -1.69
CA ASP A 307 17.42 -1.51 -3.04
C ASP A 307 17.72 -3.01 -2.98
N SER A 308 17.48 -3.75 -4.06
CA SER A 308 17.74 -5.19 -4.16
C SER A 308 19.22 -5.55 -4.41
N GLY A 309 20.12 -4.56 -4.47
CA GLY A 309 21.48 -4.71 -4.97
C GLY A 309 21.63 -4.58 -6.49
N SER A 310 20.52 -4.45 -7.21
CA SER A 310 20.49 -4.19 -8.66
C SER A 310 19.41 -3.19 -9.07
N ASN A 311 18.33 -3.07 -8.30
CA ASN A 311 17.22 -2.18 -8.57
C ASN A 311 16.68 -1.60 -7.26
N GLY A 312 16.31 -0.33 -7.27
CA GLY A 312 15.79 0.42 -6.14
C GLY A 312 14.30 0.71 -6.25
N ASN A 313 13.91 1.90 -5.78
CA ASN A 313 12.56 2.44 -5.82
C ASN A 313 12.48 3.61 -6.79
N TYR A 314 11.27 3.94 -7.21
CA TYR A 314 11.00 5.18 -7.92
C TYR A 314 10.61 6.29 -6.95
N TYR A 315 11.18 7.49 -7.15
CA TYR A 315 10.86 8.69 -6.37
C TYR A 315 10.52 9.83 -7.32
N SER A 316 9.34 10.43 -7.19
CA SER A 316 8.93 11.54 -8.08
C SER A 316 9.80 12.81 -7.96
N ASN A 317 10.60 12.91 -6.91
CA ASN A 317 11.54 14.02 -6.66
C ASN A 317 13.00 13.64 -6.96
N TYR A 318 13.26 12.44 -7.48
CA TYR A 318 14.61 12.05 -7.90
C TYR A 318 14.97 12.78 -9.20
N ILE A 319 16.12 13.45 -9.19
CA ILE A 319 16.60 14.33 -10.26
C ILE A 319 17.98 13.90 -10.79
N GLY A 320 18.41 12.67 -10.49
CA GLY A 320 19.68 12.16 -10.96
C GLY A 320 19.70 11.84 -12.46
N THR A 321 20.85 11.41 -12.95
CA THR A 321 21.08 11.09 -14.37
C THR A 321 21.12 9.58 -14.58
N ASP A 322 20.75 9.14 -15.78
CA ASP A 322 20.92 7.79 -16.29
C ASP A 322 21.71 7.89 -17.61
N ASN A 323 23.04 7.77 -17.52
CA ASN A 323 23.94 7.98 -18.65
C ASN A 323 24.08 6.74 -19.54
N ASN A 324 23.87 5.55 -18.98
CA ASN A 324 23.92 4.28 -19.70
C ASN A 324 22.54 3.86 -20.25
N THR A 325 21.48 4.61 -19.94
CA THR A 325 20.11 4.45 -20.44
C THR A 325 19.51 3.09 -20.10
N ASP A 326 19.85 2.55 -18.93
CA ASP A 326 19.34 1.25 -18.46
C ASP A 326 18.07 1.39 -17.60
N GLY A 327 17.57 2.62 -17.40
CA GLY A 327 16.40 2.91 -16.58
C GLY A 327 16.71 3.06 -15.08
N ILE A 328 17.97 2.91 -14.68
CA ILE A 328 18.45 3.07 -13.31
C ILE A 328 19.27 4.35 -13.23
N GLY A 329 19.05 5.12 -12.18
CA GLY A 329 19.80 6.33 -11.89
C GLY A 329 21.23 6.03 -11.44
N ASP A 330 22.20 6.66 -12.10
CA ASP A 330 23.63 6.58 -11.76
C ASP A 330 23.99 7.27 -10.44
N THR A 331 23.10 8.13 -9.91
CA THR A 331 23.32 8.88 -8.68
C THR A 331 22.51 8.26 -7.55
N PRO A 332 23.15 7.63 -6.55
CA PRO A 332 22.43 7.08 -5.39
C PRO A 332 21.53 8.12 -4.71
N HIS A 333 20.33 7.72 -4.30
CA HIS A 333 19.35 8.56 -3.63
C HIS A 333 19.43 8.39 -2.10
N PRO A 334 19.95 9.38 -1.34
CA PRO A 334 20.02 9.30 0.12
C PRO A 334 18.63 9.33 0.75
N ILE A 335 18.38 8.48 1.74
CA ILE A 335 17.12 8.46 2.47
C ILE A 335 17.23 9.34 3.73
N PRO A 336 16.42 10.41 3.85
CA PRO A 336 16.44 11.29 5.02
C PRO A 336 16.17 10.56 6.34
N GLY A 337 16.80 11.04 7.42
CA GLY A 337 16.59 10.57 8.79
C GLY A 337 17.73 9.73 9.38
N GLY A 338 18.57 9.15 8.53
CA GLY A 338 19.62 8.21 8.90
C GLY A 338 20.70 8.14 7.83
N SER A 339 21.37 6.98 7.74
CA SER A 339 22.45 6.74 6.76
C SER A 339 22.04 5.82 5.60
N SER A 340 20.77 5.41 5.54
CA SER A 340 20.25 4.56 4.46
C SER A 340 20.28 5.30 3.12
N ILE A 341 20.50 4.54 2.05
CA ILE A 341 20.60 5.04 0.69
C ILE A 341 20.00 4.01 -0.26
N ASP A 342 19.27 4.49 -1.26
CA ASP A 342 18.94 3.68 -2.44
C ASP A 342 20.05 3.86 -3.47
N ARG A 343 20.77 2.78 -3.77
CA ARG A 343 21.91 2.82 -4.70
C ARG A 343 21.51 2.72 -6.17
N PHE A 344 20.28 2.29 -6.44
CA PHE A 344 19.79 1.98 -7.78
C PHE A 344 18.39 2.61 -8.01
N PRO A 345 18.21 3.92 -7.76
CA PRO A 345 16.90 4.56 -7.89
C PRO A 345 16.39 4.44 -9.33
N LEU A 346 15.11 4.16 -9.52
CA LEU A 346 14.52 4.00 -10.84
C LEU A 346 14.26 5.37 -11.49
N MET A 347 14.51 5.48 -12.80
CA MET A 347 14.24 6.71 -13.57
C MET A 347 12.76 6.90 -13.90
N GLN A 348 11.98 5.83 -13.87
CA GLN A 348 10.54 5.82 -14.15
C GLN A 348 9.82 4.98 -13.08
N SER A 349 8.51 5.22 -12.94
CA SER A 349 7.67 4.42 -12.06
C SER A 349 7.84 2.94 -12.38
N TRP A 350 8.07 2.15 -11.34
CA TRP A 350 8.09 0.71 -11.44
C TRP A 350 6.69 0.21 -11.80
N THR A 351 6.61 -0.52 -12.90
CA THR A 351 5.46 -1.33 -13.24
C THR A 351 5.83 -2.78 -12.98
N PRO A 352 4.99 -3.56 -12.26
CA PRO A 352 5.20 -4.99 -12.21
C PRO A 352 5.24 -5.52 -13.64
N PRO A 353 6.14 -6.48 -13.93
CA PRO A 353 6.11 -7.19 -15.19
C PRO A 353 4.69 -7.72 -15.41
N GLN A 354 3.99 -7.22 -16.42
CA GLN A 354 2.64 -7.67 -16.70
C GLN A 354 2.75 -9.12 -17.18
N LYS A 355 2.00 -10.03 -16.53
CA LYS A 355 2.06 -11.45 -16.87
C LYS A 355 1.70 -11.62 -18.34
N GLY A 356 2.61 -12.19 -19.10
CA GLY A 356 2.50 -12.36 -20.54
C GLY A 356 2.85 -11.16 -21.41
N ASP A 357 3.19 -10.00 -20.87
CA ASP A 357 3.86 -8.91 -21.59
C ASP A 357 5.37 -9.06 -21.36
N LEU A 358 6.09 -9.50 -22.40
CA LEU A 358 7.50 -9.87 -22.33
C LEU A 358 8.42 -8.90 -23.05
N ASN A 359 7.86 -7.89 -23.72
CA ASN A 359 8.60 -6.80 -24.31
C ASN A 359 8.41 -5.46 -23.56
N SER A 360 7.59 -5.47 -22.50
CA SER A 360 7.28 -4.31 -21.64
C SER A 360 6.67 -3.14 -22.41
N ASP A 361 5.90 -3.42 -23.47
CA ASP A 361 5.19 -2.39 -24.23
C ASP A 361 3.80 -2.06 -23.64
N GLY A 362 3.40 -2.75 -22.57
CA GLY A 362 2.13 -2.59 -21.87
C GLY A 362 0.98 -3.36 -22.52
N PHE A 363 1.25 -4.16 -23.56
CA PHE A 363 0.25 -4.94 -24.26
C PHE A 363 0.67 -6.41 -24.36
N THR A 364 -0.23 -7.30 -23.99
CA THR A 364 -0.05 -8.73 -24.27
C THR A 364 -0.40 -9.00 -25.73
N THR A 365 0.61 -9.27 -26.56
CA THR A 365 0.48 -9.46 -28.00
C THR A 365 1.04 -10.80 -28.48
N PRO A 366 0.85 -11.18 -29.76
CA PRO A 366 1.56 -12.33 -30.33
C PRO A 366 3.08 -12.18 -30.33
N ALA A 367 3.63 -10.96 -30.20
CA ALA A 367 5.07 -10.75 -30.07
C ALA A 367 5.58 -11.33 -28.74
N ASP A 368 4.84 -11.18 -27.66
CA ASP A 368 5.16 -11.72 -26.34
C ASP A 368 5.09 -13.25 -26.33
N ALA A 369 4.10 -13.82 -27.01
CA ALA A 369 4.01 -15.27 -27.20
C ALA A 369 5.25 -15.83 -27.93
N ALA A 370 5.79 -15.08 -28.90
CA ALA A 370 7.01 -15.45 -29.58
C ALA A 370 8.24 -15.37 -28.65
N ILE A 371 8.31 -14.36 -27.79
CA ILE A 371 9.38 -14.24 -26.78
C ILE A 371 9.32 -15.41 -25.78
N ALA A 372 8.13 -15.75 -25.27
CA ALA A 372 7.93 -16.91 -24.39
C ALA A 372 8.36 -18.23 -25.06
N LEU A 373 8.07 -18.39 -26.36
CA LEU A 373 8.49 -19.57 -27.12
C LEU A 373 10.01 -19.65 -27.28
N VAL A 374 10.68 -18.51 -27.45
CA VAL A 374 12.16 -18.43 -27.49
C VAL A 374 12.76 -18.80 -26.13
N ILE A 375 12.16 -18.35 -25.03
CA ILE A 375 12.57 -18.72 -23.66
C ILE A 375 12.38 -20.23 -23.45
N ALA A 376 11.20 -20.77 -23.79
CA ALA A 376 10.89 -22.20 -23.68
C ALA A 376 11.82 -23.10 -24.52
N ALA A 377 12.34 -22.59 -25.64
CA ALA A 377 13.29 -23.30 -26.48
C ALA A 377 14.75 -23.26 -25.96
N GLY A 378 15.00 -22.61 -24.81
CA GLY A 378 16.34 -22.43 -24.24
C GLY A 378 17.19 -21.39 -25.00
N GLY A 379 16.56 -20.51 -25.77
CA GLY A 379 17.22 -19.55 -26.66
C GLY A 379 17.67 -18.24 -25.99
N SER A 380 17.19 -17.92 -24.79
CA SER A 380 17.61 -16.73 -24.06
C SER A 380 18.60 -17.10 -22.95
N SER A 381 19.85 -16.69 -23.12
CA SER A 381 20.90 -16.78 -22.09
C SER A 381 20.88 -15.63 -21.08
N SER A 382 19.86 -14.75 -21.11
CA SER A 382 19.81 -13.53 -20.31
C SER A 382 18.39 -13.12 -19.89
N CYS A 383 17.48 -14.06 -19.63
CA CYS A 383 16.21 -13.70 -18.99
C CYS A 383 16.47 -13.44 -17.51
N ASP A 384 16.33 -12.18 -17.10
CA ASP A 384 16.25 -11.83 -15.69
C ASP A 384 15.04 -12.51 -15.02
N LEU A 385 15.05 -12.57 -13.69
CA LEU A 385 14.03 -13.26 -12.91
C LEU A 385 12.62 -12.68 -13.15
N ALA A 386 12.54 -11.39 -13.48
CA ALA A 386 11.30 -10.68 -13.78
C ALA A 386 10.69 -11.14 -15.12
N THR A 387 11.50 -11.29 -16.16
CA THR A 387 11.07 -11.81 -17.47
C THR A 387 10.59 -13.26 -17.35
N PHE A 388 11.27 -14.08 -16.54
CA PHE A 388 10.84 -15.46 -16.30
C PHE A 388 9.50 -15.51 -15.56
N ALA A 389 9.32 -14.66 -14.53
CA ALA A 389 8.06 -14.55 -13.79
C ALA A 389 6.90 -14.01 -14.66
N ALA A 390 7.18 -13.08 -15.56
CA ALA A 390 6.20 -12.59 -16.54
C ALA A 390 5.85 -13.65 -17.58
N ALA A 391 6.83 -14.46 -17.99
CA ALA A 391 6.68 -15.48 -19.03
C ALA A 391 6.00 -16.75 -18.52
N ASP A 392 6.09 -17.09 -17.23
CA ASP A 392 5.38 -18.21 -16.62
C ASP A 392 3.91 -17.87 -16.35
N VAL A 393 3.14 -17.70 -17.42
CA VAL A 393 1.73 -17.31 -17.35
C VAL A 393 0.87 -18.41 -16.74
N SER A 394 1.28 -19.68 -16.85
CA SER A 394 0.63 -20.82 -16.23
C SER A 394 0.82 -20.90 -14.72
N GLY A 395 1.91 -20.33 -14.19
CA GLY A 395 2.24 -20.34 -12.77
C GLY A 395 2.77 -21.68 -12.28
N ASP A 396 3.37 -22.49 -13.17
CA ASP A 396 3.95 -23.79 -12.85
C ASP A 396 5.47 -23.76 -12.61
N GLU A 397 6.02 -22.54 -12.49
CA GLU A 397 7.44 -22.23 -12.33
C GLU A 397 8.30 -22.64 -13.54
N CYS A 398 7.69 -22.92 -14.70
CA CYS A 398 8.36 -23.32 -15.92
C CYS A 398 7.84 -22.54 -17.14
N VAL A 399 8.71 -21.82 -17.85
CA VAL A 399 8.32 -21.21 -19.13
C VAL A 399 8.34 -22.26 -20.23
N THR A 400 7.17 -22.63 -20.74
CA THR A 400 6.98 -23.64 -21.78
C THR A 400 6.17 -23.10 -22.96
N SER A 401 5.95 -23.94 -23.98
CA SER A 401 5.01 -23.62 -25.06
C SER A 401 3.57 -23.44 -24.57
N LEU A 402 3.23 -23.94 -23.39
CA LEU A 402 1.92 -23.72 -22.78
C LEU A 402 1.73 -22.24 -22.42
N ASP A 403 2.76 -21.62 -21.83
CA ASP A 403 2.72 -20.20 -21.47
C ASP A 403 2.64 -19.32 -22.71
N ALA A 404 3.43 -19.63 -23.75
CA ALA A 404 3.33 -18.96 -25.05
C ALA A 404 1.90 -19.05 -25.63
N LEU A 405 1.23 -20.20 -25.49
CA LEU A 405 -0.16 -20.37 -25.92
C LEU A 405 -1.13 -19.55 -25.06
N MET A 406 -0.91 -19.47 -23.74
CA MET A 406 -1.73 -18.66 -22.84
C MET A 406 -1.60 -17.17 -23.17
N ILE A 407 -0.39 -16.69 -23.44
CA ILE A 407 -0.12 -15.32 -23.90
C ILE A 407 -0.86 -15.05 -25.22
N LEU A 408 -0.79 -15.97 -26.17
CA LEU A 408 -1.47 -15.81 -27.45
C LEU A 408 -3.00 -15.75 -27.30
N ARG A 409 -3.57 -16.49 -26.34
CA ARG A 409 -5.00 -16.44 -26.01
C ARG A 409 -5.38 -15.13 -25.31
N LEU A 410 -4.54 -14.63 -24.40
CA LEU A 410 -4.70 -13.32 -23.75
C LEU A 410 -4.72 -12.21 -24.81
N ALA A 411 -3.75 -12.24 -25.74
CA ALA A 411 -3.66 -11.29 -26.85
C ALA A 411 -4.88 -11.30 -27.80
N ALA A 412 -5.61 -12.43 -27.86
CA ALA A 412 -6.81 -12.58 -28.67
C ALA A 412 -8.10 -12.16 -27.92
N GLY A 413 -8.02 -11.75 -26.65
CA GLY A 413 -9.19 -11.46 -25.80
C GLY A 413 -10.08 -12.67 -25.56
N ALA A 414 -9.51 -13.88 -25.62
CA ALA A 414 -10.23 -15.14 -25.71
C ALA A 414 -10.27 -15.94 -24.39
N ILE A 415 -10.07 -15.27 -23.25
CA ILE A 415 -10.07 -15.88 -21.92
C ILE A 415 -10.96 -15.09 -20.97
#